data_AF-A7B2Q4-F1
#
_entry.id   AF-A7B2Q4-F1
#
_cell.length_a   1.000
_cell.length_b   1.000
_cell.length_c   1.000
_cell.angle_alpha   90.00
_cell.angle_beta   90.00
_cell.angle_gamma   90.00
#
_symmetry.space_group_name_H-M   'P 1'
#
loop_
_entity.id
_entity.type
_entity.pdbx_description
1 polymer ?
#
loop_
_entity_poly.entity_id
_entity_poly.type
_entity_poly.pdbx_seq_one_letter_code
_entity_poly.pdbx_strand_id
1 'polypeptide(L)'
;MNIVKSINSRLNGIKQDFKSRYWEYGNYFKDQVVWEQSILFESFGGLNFQGNPYYIFKEIFLNNKYKKYDLYISHQCPEKLKEYLNNIKLYDNRVKVIKIHSDEYRRVLSHCKYLVNNVSFNMNFIKKTEQVYLNTWHGTPLKCLGRNIQNDPFECNNAQRNFLLCDYLLAPNKLTRNVYENDYMVRGIMHGQIKEQGYPRNSIFFDQNKRQSIKKRYGLEGKISIFYMPTWRGTANGIDDVDQVSEMERLAKELGETYKVFVKFHPAMQKEGAKFKYCLNMPDNIEVYEFLNGMDILITDYSSVFFDFANSDQKIILYQYDQEQYYKSRGMYSEVANQLPFPIAFTYEELKQYIKTEESTIYTEFKKQFCPFDSLKSTEEAIQLLMNFPEQAIGRMPVDLYIIDFLTTDEMLLKMAEKIKNKNFRFVFIPKRSNKRFSNITCFDKINYLILYPNSKLTIKERIIYLFSALVNTKKHLYYMKREQKRLWGATDIGHIYSKTTHVPIAVKAQREEWPNYL
;
A
#
# COMPACT_ATOMS: atom_id res chain seq x y z
N MET A 1 36.05 -0.33 -25.72
CA MET A 1 35.09 0.36 -24.82
C MET A 1 34.04 -0.55 -24.17
N ASN A 2 33.43 -1.51 -24.87
CA ASN A 2 32.36 -2.36 -24.30
C ASN A 2 32.82 -3.39 -23.24
N ILE A 3 34.05 -3.91 -23.39
CA ILE A 3 34.63 -4.87 -22.43
C ILE A 3 34.93 -4.19 -21.09
N VAL A 4 35.53 -2.99 -21.11
CA VAL A 4 35.81 -2.19 -19.91
C VAL A 4 34.51 -1.77 -19.19
N LYS A 5 33.46 -1.38 -19.94
CA LYS A 5 32.13 -1.11 -19.37
C LYS A 5 31.49 -2.36 -18.74
N SER A 6 31.66 -3.53 -19.36
CA SER A 6 31.18 -4.82 -18.82
C SER A 6 31.90 -5.22 -17.53
N ILE A 7 33.23 -5.05 -17.47
CA ILE A 7 34.05 -5.33 -16.29
C ILE A 7 33.70 -4.35 -15.16
N ASN A 8 33.58 -3.05 -15.46
CA ASN A 8 33.18 -2.05 -14.47
C ASN A 8 31.75 -2.28 -13.95
N SER A 9 30.81 -2.69 -14.81
CA SER A 9 29.46 -3.10 -14.41
C SER A 9 29.48 -4.32 -13.48
N ARG A 10 30.29 -5.34 -13.79
CA ARG A 10 30.47 -6.53 -12.93
C ARG A 10 31.12 -6.18 -11.59
N LEU A 11 32.15 -5.33 -11.58
CA LEU A 11 32.82 -4.86 -10.35
C LEU A 11 31.89 -4.01 -9.49
N ASN A 12 31.05 -3.17 -10.11
CA ASN A 12 30.00 -2.42 -9.41
C ASN A 12 28.91 -3.35 -8.86
N GLY A 13 28.52 -4.39 -9.61
CA GLY A 13 27.62 -5.44 -9.13
C GLY A 13 28.18 -6.19 -7.91
N ILE A 14 29.48 -6.52 -7.93
CA ILE A 14 30.19 -7.14 -6.80
C ILE A 14 30.20 -6.20 -5.58
N LYS A 15 30.55 -4.92 -5.77
CA LYS A 15 30.51 -3.91 -4.69
C LYS A 15 29.10 -3.71 -4.13
N GLN A 16 28.08 -3.74 -4.99
CA GLN A 16 26.68 -3.61 -4.61
C GLN A 16 26.17 -4.87 -3.90
N ASP A 17 26.66 -6.05 -4.27
CA ASP A 17 26.38 -7.31 -3.58
C ASP A 17 26.97 -7.29 -2.15
N PHE A 18 28.18 -6.77 -1.95
CA PHE A 18 28.74 -6.61 -0.59
C PHE A 18 28.00 -5.57 0.25
N LYS A 19 27.41 -4.53 -0.37
CA LYS A 19 26.62 -3.49 0.30
C LYS A 19 25.11 -3.76 0.32
N SER A 20 24.68 -4.93 -0.14
CA SER A 20 23.26 -5.22 -0.30
C SER A 20 22.60 -5.45 1.05
N ARG A 21 21.73 -4.50 1.45
CA ARG A 21 20.85 -4.57 2.64
C ARG A 21 19.95 -5.82 2.72
N TYR A 22 19.92 -6.62 1.66
CA TYR A 22 19.25 -7.93 1.65
C TYR A 22 19.99 -8.94 2.56
N TRP A 23 21.32 -8.86 2.65
CA TRP A 23 22.13 -9.79 3.44
C TRP A 23 21.88 -9.72 4.92
N GLU A 24 21.74 -8.49 5.40
CA GLU A 24 21.53 -8.22 6.80
C GLU A 24 20.19 -8.83 7.25
N TYR A 25 19.13 -8.72 6.45
CA TYR A 25 17.84 -9.34 6.79
C TYR A 25 17.89 -10.87 6.75
N GLY A 26 18.55 -11.45 5.75
CA GLY A 26 18.68 -12.91 5.61
C GLY A 26 19.41 -13.59 6.78
N ASN A 27 20.25 -12.86 7.52
CA ASN A 27 20.89 -13.36 8.73
C ASN A 27 19.91 -13.43 9.91
N TYR A 28 19.11 -12.38 10.12
CA TYR A 28 18.09 -12.39 11.19
C TYR A 28 16.93 -13.35 10.89
N PHE A 29 16.58 -13.57 9.62
CA PHE A 29 15.58 -14.57 9.26
C PHE A 29 16.01 -16.01 9.58
N LYS A 30 17.32 -16.30 9.53
CA LYS A 30 17.86 -17.63 9.89
C LYS A 30 17.73 -17.91 11.37
N ASP A 31 17.85 -16.88 12.19
CA ASP A 31 17.45 -16.98 13.60
C ASP A 31 15.97 -17.35 13.64
N GLN A 32 15.63 -18.51 14.20
CA GLN A 32 14.25 -19.03 14.18
C GLN A 32 13.41 -18.52 15.35
N VAL A 33 13.94 -17.65 16.21
CA VAL A 33 13.17 -17.15 17.36
C VAL A 33 12.17 -16.08 16.89
N VAL A 34 10.92 -16.25 17.28
CA VAL A 34 9.87 -15.21 17.19
C VAL A 34 9.52 -14.77 18.61
N TRP A 35 9.36 -13.47 18.80
CA TRP A 35 9.01 -12.87 20.09
C TRP A 35 7.49 -12.85 20.22
N GLU A 36 6.92 -13.84 20.91
CA GLU A 36 5.47 -14.05 21.00
C GLU A 36 4.66 -12.82 21.47
N GLN A 37 5.23 -11.99 22.34
CA GLN A 37 4.57 -10.79 22.88
C GLN A 37 5.10 -9.51 22.23
N SER A 38 5.16 -9.47 20.90
CA SER A 38 5.67 -8.29 20.18
C SER A 38 4.88 -7.96 18.92
N ILE A 39 4.76 -6.66 18.64
CA ILE A 39 4.01 -6.13 17.50
C ILE A 39 4.86 -5.07 16.80
N LEU A 40 5.05 -5.20 15.49
CA LEU A 40 5.64 -4.16 14.65
C LEU A 40 4.57 -3.44 13.84
N PHE A 41 4.52 -2.11 13.98
CA PHE A 41 3.70 -1.22 13.17
C PHE A 41 4.57 -0.44 12.17
N GLU A 42 4.16 -0.44 10.91
CA GLU A 42 4.77 0.37 9.86
C GLU A 42 3.66 1.07 9.05
N SER A 43 3.80 2.38 8.85
CA SER A 43 2.84 3.19 8.11
C SER A 43 3.54 3.91 6.98
N PHE A 44 3.04 3.76 5.74
CA PHE A 44 3.55 4.38 4.52
C PHE A 44 5.08 4.29 4.37
N GLY A 45 5.66 3.11 4.62
CA GLY A 45 7.10 2.89 4.55
C GLY A 45 7.90 3.72 5.56
N GLY A 46 7.32 3.98 6.73
CA GLY A 46 7.93 4.75 7.82
C GLY A 46 8.02 6.26 7.56
N LEU A 47 7.40 6.78 6.50
CA LEU A 47 7.38 8.23 6.21
C LEU A 47 6.60 9.02 7.27
N ASN A 48 5.58 8.41 7.85
CA ASN A 48 4.73 8.98 8.88
C ASN A 48 4.04 7.84 9.66
N PHE A 49 3.45 8.14 10.82
CA PHE A 49 2.72 7.17 11.63
C PHE A 49 1.27 7.61 11.82
N GLN A 50 0.39 7.18 10.92
CA GLN A 50 -1.00 7.66 10.81
C GLN A 50 -1.89 6.61 10.12
N GLY A 51 -3.20 6.86 10.07
CA GLY A 51 -4.18 5.94 9.46
C GLY A 51 -4.29 4.61 10.21
N ASN A 52 -4.61 3.53 9.49
CA ASN A 52 -4.99 2.25 10.11
C ASN A 52 -3.98 1.71 11.15
N PRO A 53 -2.65 1.69 10.89
CA PRO A 53 -1.68 1.22 11.89
C PRO A 53 -1.66 2.07 13.16
N TYR A 54 -1.88 3.39 13.06
CA TYR A 54 -1.96 4.27 14.23
C TYR A 54 -3.15 3.94 15.11
N TYR A 55 -4.34 3.71 14.54
CA TYR A 55 -5.53 3.39 15.32
C TYR A 55 -5.42 2.02 16.00
N ILE A 56 -4.89 1.01 15.30
CA ILE A 56 -4.59 -0.30 15.90
C ILE A 56 -3.58 -0.15 17.05
N PHE A 57 -2.49 0.59 16.84
CA PHE A 57 -1.50 0.87 17.89
C PHE A 57 -2.12 1.59 19.09
N LYS A 58 -2.89 2.65 18.85
CA LYS A 58 -3.49 3.49 19.90
C LYS A 58 -4.42 2.66 20.79
N GLU A 59 -5.29 1.85 20.19
CA GLU A 59 -6.19 0.97 20.94
C GLU A 59 -5.40 -0.08 21.75
N ILE A 60 -4.40 -0.72 21.15
CA ILE A 60 -3.52 -1.67 21.86
C ILE A 60 -2.74 -1.01 23.00
N PHE A 61 -2.28 0.22 22.81
CA PHE A 61 -1.50 0.96 23.80
C PHE A 61 -2.34 1.28 25.04
N LEU A 62 -3.57 1.75 24.82
CA LEU A 62 -4.49 2.21 25.86
C LEU A 62 -5.20 1.07 26.60
N ASN A 63 -5.45 -0.05 25.92
CA ASN A 63 -6.23 -1.14 26.47
C ASN A 63 -5.39 -2.09 27.35
N ASN A 64 -5.80 -2.27 28.61
CA ASN A 64 -5.08 -3.06 29.61
C ASN A 64 -4.85 -4.53 29.20
N LYS A 65 -5.73 -5.10 28.36
CA LYS A 65 -5.62 -6.46 27.83
C LYS A 65 -4.29 -6.71 27.11
N TYR A 66 -3.70 -5.67 26.51
CA TYR A 66 -2.50 -5.78 25.69
C TYR A 66 -1.24 -5.22 26.36
N LYS A 67 -1.25 -4.99 27.68
CA LYS A 67 -0.08 -4.46 28.42
C LYS A 67 1.16 -5.35 28.37
N LYS A 68 1.00 -6.65 28.12
CA LYS A 68 2.10 -7.61 27.97
C LYS A 68 2.92 -7.46 26.69
N TYR A 69 2.44 -6.72 25.69
CA TYR A 69 3.09 -6.64 24.38
C TYR A 69 4.11 -5.50 24.32
N ASP A 70 5.30 -5.82 23.78
CA ASP A 70 6.24 -4.84 23.27
C ASP A 70 5.72 -4.25 21.94
N LEU A 71 5.76 -2.93 21.82
CA LEU A 71 5.22 -2.19 20.68
C LEU A 71 6.37 -1.51 19.91
N TYR A 72 6.62 -2.00 18.71
CA TYR A 72 7.67 -1.50 17.83
C TYR A 72 7.05 -0.65 16.72
N ILE A 73 7.61 0.52 16.45
CA ILE A 73 7.14 1.39 15.36
C ILE A 73 8.32 1.73 14.46
N SER A 74 8.25 1.42 13.17
CA SER A 74 9.28 1.83 12.21
C SER A 74 9.01 3.24 11.68
N HIS A 75 10.04 4.10 11.69
CA HIS A 75 9.92 5.48 11.23
C HIS A 75 11.23 5.99 10.61
N GLN A 76 11.15 6.91 9.65
CA GLN A 76 12.31 7.57 9.07
C GLN A 76 13.00 8.50 10.05
N CYS A 77 12.26 9.15 10.94
CA CYS A 77 12.84 10.04 11.96
C CYS A 77 12.37 9.58 13.35
N PRO A 78 13.04 8.61 14.00
CA PRO A 78 12.59 8.06 15.28
C PRO A 78 12.40 9.10 16.37
N GLU A 79 13.34 10.02 16.53
CA GLU A 79 13.27 11.04 17.59
C GLU A 79 12.06 11.96 17.43
N LYS A 80 11.78 12.43 16.20
CA LYS A 80 10.57 13.23 15.91
C LYS A 80 9.28 12.48 16.26
N LEU A 81 9.22 11.18 15.95
CA LEU A 81 8.03 10.38 16.28
C LEU A 81 7.92 10.11 17.78
N LYS A 82 9.04 9.85 18.48
CA LYS A 82 9.04 9.72 19.94
C LYS A 82 8.53 10.99 20.61
N GLU A 83 9.00 12.16 20.18
CA GLU A 83 8.53 13.45 20.70
C GLU A 83 7.02 13.61 20.49
N TYR A 84 6.53 13.34 19.27
CA TYR A 84 5.10 13.36 18.96
C TYR A 84 4.30 12.41 19.89
N LEU A 85 4.73 11.16 20.03
CA LEU A 85 4.04 10.16 20.86
C LEU A 85 4.05 10.54 22.35
N ASN A 86 5.15 11.10 22.86
CA ASN A 86 5.22 11.62 24.23
C ASN A 86 4.21 12.76 24.44
N ASN A 87 4.16 13.71 23.50
CA ASN A 87 3.25 14.87 23.57
C ASN A 87 1.78 14.47 23.59
N ILE A 88 1.41 13.37 22.91
CA ILE A 88 0.05 12.83 22.91
C ILE A 88 -0.18 11.71 23.93
N LYS A 89 0.79 11.48 24.84
CA LYS A 89 0.72 10.46 25.91
C LYS A 89 0.51 9.02 25.40
N LEU A 90 1.06 8.70 24.22
CA LEU A 90 1.10 7.36 23.63
C LEU A 90 2.52 6.79 23.61
N TYR A 91 3.31 7.05 24.65
CA TYR A 91 4.66 6.57 24.79
C TYR A 91 4.92 6.11 26.23
N ASP A 92 5.36 4.86 26.38
CA ASP A 92 5.81 4.27 27.65
C ASP A 92 6.98 3.32 27.38
N ASN A 93 7.45 2.61 28.40
CA ASN A 93 8.58 1.67 28.31
C ASN A 93 8.35 0.49 27.34
N ARG A 94 7.12 0.22 26.92
CA ARG A 94 6.79 -0.82 25.93
C ARG A 94 7.02 -0.34 24.50
N VAL A 95 7.09 0.98 24.27
CA VAL A 95 7.13 1.57 22.92
C VAL A 95 8.56 1.85 22.47
N LYS A 96 8.97 1.20 21.39
CA LYS A 96 10.29 1.37 20.75
C LYS A 96 10.13 1.89 19.33
N VAL A 97 10.55 3.12 19.09
CA VAL A 97 10.58 3.69 17.74
C VAL A 97 11.93 3.40 17.08
N ILE A 98 11.90 2.75 15.92
CA ILE A 98 13.08 2.23 15.23
C ILE A 98 13.27 2.91 13.89
N LYS A 99 14.52 3.27 13.56
CA LYS A 99 14.87 3.83 12.25
C LYS A 99 14.63 2.78 11.17
N ILE A 100 13.80 3.11 10.18
CA ILE A 100 13.56 2.21 9.05
C ILE A 100 14.88 1.88 8.32
N HIS A 101 15.01 0.63 7.88
CA HIS A 101 16.20 0.09 7.22
C HIS A 101 17.50 0.07 8.06
N SER A 102 17.44 0.26 9.38
CA SER A 102 18.54 -0.05 10.30
C SER A 102 18.67 -1.56 10.54
N ASP A 103 19.76 -1.99 11.20
CA ASP A 103 19.92 -3.37 11.65
C ASP A 103 18.85 -3.77 12.66
N GLU A 104 18.55 -2.89 13.61
CA GLU A 104 17.48 -3.11 14.58
C GLU A 104 16.13 -3.29 13.89
N TYR A 105 15.84 -2.51 12.84
CA TYR A 105 14.61 -2.70 12.06
C TYR A 105 14.53 -4.09 11.44
N ARG A 106 15.63 -4.60 10.87
CA ARG A 106 15.66 -5.94 10.28
C ARG A 106 15.51 -7.03 11.34
N ARG A 107 16.12 -6.85 12.51
CA ARG A 107 15.99 -7.74 13.67
C ARG A 107 14.54 -7.77 14.13
N VAL A 108 13.93 -6.63 14.39
CA VAL A 108 12.53 -6.53 14.84
C VAL A 108 11.56 -7.08 13.78
N LEU A 109 11.71 -6.72 12.51
CA LEU A 109 10.84 -7.23 11.43
C LEU A 109 10.87 -8.76 11.31
N SER A 110 12.02 -9.39 11.58
CA SER A 110 12.17 -10.85 11.49
C SER A 110 11.78 -11.60 12.76
N HIS A 111 11.65 -10.91 13.90
CA HIS A 111 11.34 -11.54 15.19
C HIS A 111 9.94 -11.19 15.71
N CYS A 112 9.35 -10.06 15.32
CA CYS A 112 8.04 -9.69 15.82
C CYS A 112 6.97 -10.72 15.44
N LYS A 113 6.16 -11.16 16.42
CA LYS A 113 5.06 -12.10 16.17
C LYS A 113 4.00 -11.49 15.28
N TYR A 114 3.58 -10.27 15.58
CA TYR A 114 2.52 -9.57 14.86
C TYR A 114 3.09 -8.43 14.04
N LEU A 115 2.71 -8.35 12.77
CA LEU A 115 3.15 -7.32 11.82
C LEU A 115 1.93 -6.58 11.29
N VAL A 116 1.94 -5.26 11.35
CA VAL A 116 0.87 -4.38 10.85
C VAL A 116 1.46 -3.39 9.84
N ASN A 117 0.95 -3.39 8.62
CA ASN A 117 1.39 -2.48 7.56
C ASN A 117 0.19 -1.99 6.73
N ASN A 118 0.22 -0.76 6.22
CA ASN A 118 -0.83 -0.20 5.35
C ASN A 118 -0.40 -0.01 3.88
N VAL A 119 0.81 -0.45 3.54
CA VAL A 119 1.37 -0.44 2.19
C VAL A 119 2.04 -1.79 1.92
N SER A 120 3.35 -1.88 2.09
CA SER A 120 4.16 -3.05 1.79
C SER A 120 5.47 -2.95 2.57
N PHE A 121 5.91 -4.07 3.14
CA PHE A 121 7.31 -4.21 3.52
C PHE A 121 8.19 -4.28 2.26
N ASN A 122 9.48 -4.01 2.43
CA ASN A 122 10.41 -3.98 1.29
C ASN A 122 10.57 -5.36 0.61
N MET A 123 11.20 -5.36 -0.57
CA MET A 123 11.44 -6.56 -1.39
C MET A 123 12.29 -7.66 -0.72
N ASN A 124 12.97 -7.34 0.39
CA ASN A 124 13.85 -8.26 1.11
C ASN A 124 13.10 -9.00 2.24
N PHE A 125 11.93 -8.51 2.65
CA PHE A 125 11.14 -9.08 3.74
C PHE A 125 10.79 -10.54 3.46
N ILE A 126 10.86 -11.42 4.45
CA ILE A 126 10.39 -12.81 4.32
C ILE A 126 9.62 -13.09 5.59
N LYS A 127 8.34 -13.44 5.46
CA LYS A 127 7.50 -13.81 6.59
C LYS A 127 7.89 -15.21 7.08
N LYS A 128 8.11 -15.35 8.38
CA LYS A 128 8.20 -16.68 9.03
C LYS A 128 6.80 -17.26 9.21
N THR A 129 6.71 -18.58 9.34
CA THR A 129 5.41 -19.27 9.47
C THR A 129 4.69 -18.87 10.76
N GLU A 130 5.46 -18.61 11.81
CA GLU A 130 5.00 -18.26 13.15
C GLU A 130 4.53 -16.80 13.24
N GLN A 131 4.89 -15.94 12.29
CA GLN A 131 4.47 -14.53 12.26
C GLN A 131 3.07 -14.39 11.67
N VAL A 132 2.31 -13.42 12.19
CA VAL A 132 1.00 -13.01 11.66
C VAL A 132 1.12 -11.61 11.06
N TYR A 133 0.81 -11.47 9.78
CA TYR A 133 0.90 -10.23 9.03
C TYR A 133 -0.49 -9.73 8.59
N LEU A 134 -0.93 -8.63 9.20
CA LEU A 134 -2.08 -7.84 8.79
C LEU A 134 -1.65 -6.70 7.86
N ASN A 135 -2.05 -6.77 6.60
CA ASN A 135 -1.99 -5.64 5.68
C ASN A 135 -3.35 -4.93 5.68
N THR A 136 -3.38 -3.70 6.17
CA THR A 136 -4.61 -2.92 6.23
C THR A 136 -4.90 -2.17 4.94
N TRP A 137 -3.94 -2.10 4.01
CA TRP A 137 -3.93 -1.13 2.91
C TRP A 137 -4.27 0.30 3.38
N HIS A 138 -4.62 1.19 2.46
CA HIS A 138 -4.73 2.62 2.76
C HIS A 138 -5.86 3.36 2.03
N GLY A 139 -6.90 2.66 1.56
CA GLY A 139 -8.09 3.32 1.01
C GLY A 139 -8.87 2.49 -0.02
N THR A 140 -10.08 2.95 -0.31
CA THR A 140 -10.85 2.51 -1.48
C THR A 140 -10.26 3.14 -2.75
N PRO A 141 -10.04 2.36 -3.82
CA PRO A 141 -9.42 2.89 -5.02
C PRO A 141 -10.41 3.67 -5.88
N LEU A 142 -10.06 4.92 -6.21
CA LEU A 142 -10.65 5.67 -7.32
C LEU A 142 -9.79 5.54 -8.59
N LYS A 143 -8.47 5.63 -8.40
CA LYS A 143 -7.46 5.50 -9.45
C LYS A 143 -7.22 4.04 -9.76
N CYS A 144 -6.96 3.72 -11.02
CA CYS A 144 -6.60 2.38 -11.43
C CYS A 144 -5.35 1.90 -10.67
N LEU A 145 -5.42 0.69 -10.12
CA LEU A 145 -4.31 0.04 -9.41
C LEU A 145 -3.87 -1.23 -10.14
N GLY A 146 -2.76 -1.80 -9.69
CA GLY A 146 -2.31 -3.10 -10.21
C GLY A 146 -1.96 -3.03 -11.69
N ARG A 147 -2.40 -4.07 -12.43
CA ARG A 147 -2.23 -4.19 -13.89
C ARG A 147 -2.92 -3.11 -14.71
N ASN A 148 -3.86 -2.36 -14.12
CA ASN A 148 -4.62 -1.32 -14.81
C ASN A 148 -3.97 0.08 -14.68
N ILE A 149 -2.84 0.20 -13.96
CA ILE A 149 -2.07 1.44 -13.92
C ILE A 149 -1.59 1.78 -15.33
N GLN A 150 -1.95 2.97 -15.80
CA GLN A 150 -1.48 3.48 -17.09
C GLN A 150 0.01 3.81 -17.02
N ASN A 151 0.74 3.58 -18.11
CA ASN A 151 2.17 3.88 -18.30
C ASN A 151 3.18 3.05 -17.49
N ASP A 152 2.83 2.45 -16.35
CA ASP A 152 3.69 1.51 -15.63
C ASP A 152 2.90 0.46 -14.81
N PRO A 153 2.33 -0.58 -15.45
CA PRO A 153 1.63 -1.66 -14.74
C PRO A 153 2.54 -2.47 -13.80
N PHE A 154 3.86 -2.24 -13.83
CA PHE A 154 4.83 -2.97 -13.03
C PHE A 154 5.07 -2.38 -11.64
N GLU A 155 4.62 -1.15 -11.38
CA GLU A 155 4.72 -0.53 -10.05
C GLU A 155 4.06 -1.38 -8.96
N CYS A 156 3.09 -2.22 -9.31
CA CYS A 156 2.33 -3.02 -8.37
C CYS A 156 3.08 -4.22 -7.76
N ASN A 157 4.26 -4.62 -8.26
CA ASN A 157 4.91 -5.88 -7.88
C ASN A 157 5.11 -6.03 -6.36
N ASN A 158 5.71 -5.04 -5.68
CA ASN A 158 5.97 -5.19 -4.25
C ASN A 158 4.67 -5.28 -3.44
N ALA A 159 3.62 -4.56 -3.86
CA ALA A 159 2.30 -4.64 -3.23
C ALA A 159 1.64 -6.00 -3.47
N GLN A 160 1.59 -6.46 -4.72
CA GLN A 160 1.12 -7.80 -5.08
C GLN A 160 1.82 -8.89 -4.26
N ARG A 161 3.14 -8.82 -4.15
CA ARG A 161 3.96 -9.72 -3.35
C ARG A 161 3.63 -9.68 -1.86
N ASN A 162 3.43 -8.48 -1.29
CA ASN A 162 3.04 -8.34 0.12
C ASN A 162 1.64 -8.90 0.37
N PHE A 163 0.73 -8.84 -0.61
CA PHE A 163 -0.58 -9.49 -0.51
C PHE A 163 -0.46 -11.01 -0.45
N LEU A 164 0.47 -11.63 -1.19
CA LEU A 164 0.75 -13.07 -1.06
C LEU A 164 1.40 -13.45 0.28
N LEU A 165 2.09 -12.50 0.93
CA LEU A 165 2.77 -12.71 2.21
C LEU A 165 1.84 -12.51 3.41
N CYS A 166 0.84 -11.64 3.32
CA CYS A 166 -0.03 -11.33 4.45
C CYS A 166 -1.01 -12.47 4.74
N ASP A 167 -1.30 -12.64 6.03
CA ASP A 167 -2.33 -13.56 6.51
C ASP A 167 -3.72 -12.94 6.36
N TYR A 168 -3.78 -11.62 6.51
CA TYR A 168 -5.00 -10.84 6.33
C TYR A 168 -4.75 -9.58 5.52
N LEU A 169 -5.63 -9.32 4.55
CA LEU A 169 -5.70 -8.08 3.78
C LEU A 169 -7.08 -7.44 3.99
N LEU A 170 -7.14 -6.25 4.58
CA LEU A 170 -8.41 -5.56 4.80
C LEU A 170 -8.93 -4.94 3.51
N ALA A 171 -10.23 -5.11 3.26
CA ALA A 171 -10.97 -4.47 2.17
C ALA A 171 -12.23 -3.80 2.76
N PRO A 172 -12.39 -2.47 2.66
CA PRO A 172 -13.52 -1.75 3.25
C PRO A 172 -14.84 -1.97 2.49
N ASN A 173 -14.77 -2.53 1.28
CA ASN A 173 -15.92 -2.82 0.43
C ASN A 173 -15.58 -3.87 -0.63
N LYS A 174 -16.62 -4.41 -1.26
CA LYS A 174 -16.52 -5.43 -2.32
C LYS A 174 -15.73 -4.96 -3.53
N LEU A 175 -15.80 -3.67 -3.88
CA LEU A 175 -15.03 -3.10 -4.98
C LEU A 175 -13.52 -3.21 -4.71
N THR A 176 -13.09 -2.80 -3.52
CA THR A 176 -11.68 -2.87 -3.12
C THR A 176 -11.17 -4.31 -3.11
N ARG A 177 -11.98 -5.26 -2.62
CA ARG A 177 -11.70 -6.70 -2.72
C ARG A 177 -11.49 -7.13 -4.17
N ASN A 178 -12.41 -6.76 -5.07
CA ASN A 178 -12.32 -7.11 -6.49
C ASN A 178 -11.05 -6.55 -7.14
N VAL A 179 -10.65 -5.33 -6.79
CA VAL A 179 -9.39 -4.73 -7.27
C VAL A 179 -8.19 -5.53 -6.80
N TYR A 180 -8.14 -5.98 -5.53
CA TYR A 180 -7.06 -6.86 -5.08
C TYR A 180 -7.03 -8.18 -5.86
N GLU A 181 -8.18 -8.85 -5.94
CA GLU A 181 -8.29 -10.15 -6.58
C GLU A 181 -7.93 -10.11 -8.07
N ASN A 182 -8.42 -9.11 -8.80
CA ASN A 182 -8.30 -9.04 -10.25
C ASN A 182 -7.10 -8.21 -10.70
N ASP A 183 -6.88 -7.03 -10.14
CA ASP A 183 -5.91 -6.06 -10.67
C ASP A 183 -4.54 -6.21 -10.03
N TYR A 184 -4.48 -6.56 -8.75
CA TYR A 184 -3.29 -7.14 -8.13
C TYR A 184 -3.17 -8.64 -8.38
N MET A 185 -4.11 -9.24 -9.12
CA MET A 185 -4.06 -10.61 -9.63
C MET A 185 -3.76 -11.68 -8.56
N VAL A 186 -4.26 -11.50 -7.34
CA VAL A 186 -4.01 -12.45 -6.24
C VAL A 186 -5.09 -13.52 -6.09
N ARG A 187 -6.17 -13.45 -6.90
CA ARG A 187 -7.25 -14.43 -6.89
C ARG A 187 -6.72 -15.85 -7.06
N GLY A 188 -7.12 -16.74 -6.16
CA GLY A 188 -6.77 -18.16 -6.19
C GLY A 188 -5.30 -18.50 -5.89
N ILE A 189 -4.42 -17.51 -5.66
CA ILE A 189 -3.01 -17.76 -5.28
C ILE A 189 -2.67 -17.27 -3.87
N MET A 190 -3.30 -16.18 -3.40
CA MET A 190 -3.06 -15.66 -2.04
C MET A 190 -3.58 -16.65 -1.00
N HIS A 191 -2.70 -17.20 -0.17
CA HIS A 191 -3.07 -18.09 0.94
C HIS A 191 -3.83 -17.38 2.07
N GLY A 192 -3.43 -16.14 2.38
CA GLY A 192 -4.13 -15.30 3.33
C GLY A 192 -5.58 -14.99 2.94
N GLN A 193 -6.29 -14.31 3.83
CA GLN A 193 -7.70 -13.99 3.66
C GLN A 193 -7.88 -12.49 3.38
N ILE A 194 -8.60 -12.16 2.31
CA ILE A 194 -9.12 -10.81 2.12
C ILE A 194 -10.36 -10.67 3.00
N LYS A 195 -10.29 -9.78 3.99
CA LYS A 195 -11.35 -9.54 4.98
C LYS A 195 -12.11 -8.28 4.61
N GLU A 196 -13.38 -8.48 4.26
CA GLU A 196 -14.32 -7.39 4.07
C GLU A 196 -14.71 -6.83 5.44
N GLN A 197 -14.12 -5.70 5.83
CA GLN A 197 -14.24 -5.10 7.15
C GLN A 197 -13.91 -3.60 7.07
N GLY A 198 -14.54 -2.80 7.93
CA GLY A 198 -14.25 -1.38 8.04
C GLY A 198 -12.80 -1.09 8.40
N TYR A 199 -12.33 0.08 8.01
CA TYR A 199 -10.97 0.50 8.31
C TYR A 199 -10.85 1.03 9.74
N PRO A 200 -9.81 0.63 10.51
CA PRO A 200 -9.57 1.15 11.85
C PRO A 200 -9.59 2.69 11.93
N ARG A 201 -9.02 3.38 10.94
CA ARG A 201 -8.98 4.84 10.91
C ARG A 201 -10.36 5.50 10.74
N ASN A 202 -11.35 4.79 10.19
CA ASN A 202 -12.68 5.33 9.94
C ASN A 202 -13.56 5.28 11.20
N SER A 203 -13.17 4.49 12.22
CA SER A 203 -13.89 4.40 13.51
C SER A 203 -14.05 5.77 14.20
N ILE A 204 -13.14 6.70 13.96
CA ILE A 204 -13.17 8.04 14.56
C ILE A 204 -14.40 8.87 14.15
N PHE A 205 -14.94 8.64 12.95
CA PHE A 205 -16.10 9.40 12.44
C PHE A 205 -17.39 9.07 13.17
N PHE A 206 -17.41 7.97 13.93
CA PHE A 206 -18.53 7.57 14.78
C PHE A 206 -18.41 8.10 16.21
N ASP A 207 -17.27 8.73 16.58
CA ASP A 207 -17.04 9.29 17.91
C ASP A 207 -17.39 10.78 17.96
N GLN A 208 -18.64 11.06 18.32
CA GLN A 208 -19.15 12.43 18.46
C GLN A 208 -18.50 13.21 19.61
N ASN A 209 -18.13 12.53 20.71
CA ASN A 209 -17.46 13.19 21.83
C ASN A 209 -16.08 13.68 21.40
N LYS A 210 -15.34 12.86 20.66
CA LYS A 210 -14.06 13.27 20.09
C LYS A 210 -14.24 14.41 19.09
N ARG A 211 -15.25 14.37 18.21
CA ARG A 211 -15.56 15.49 17.30
C ARG A 211 -15.71 16.81 18.05
N GLN A 212 -16.54 16.84 19.10
CA GLN A 212 -16.73 18.06 19.91
C GLN A 212 -15.44 18.50 20.61
N SER A 213 -14.64 17.55 21.11
CA SER A 213 -13.35 17.86 21.73
C SER A 213 -12.37 18.54 20.76
N ILE A 214 -12.36 18.11 19.49
CA ILE A 214 -11.53 18.70 18.44
C ILE A 214 -12.05 20.09 18.08
N LYS A 215 -13.37 20.25 17.91
CA LYS A 215 -13.97 21.56 17.66
C LYS A 215 -13.61 22.58 18.74
N LYS A 216 -13.76 22.20 20.01
CA LYS A 216 -13.37 23.05 21.15
C LYS A 216 -11.87 23.36 21.16
N ARG A 217 -11.02 22.34 21.01
CA ARG A 217 -9.55 22.48 21.05
C ARG A 217 -9.02 23.45 20.01
N TYR A 218 -9.63 23.51 18.82
CA TYR A 218 -9.19 24.36 17.72
C TYR A 218 -10.09 25.57 17.47
N GLY A 219 -11.00 25.90 18.40
CA GLY A 219 -11.86 27.10 18.31
C GLY A 219 -12.81 27.09 17.11
N LEU A 220 -13.35 25.93 16.78
CA LEU A 220 -14.29 25.70 15.67
C LEU A 220 -15.76 25.75 16.12
N GLU A 221 -16.01 25.88 17.42
CA GLU A 221 -17.36 26.05 17.96
C GLU A 221 -17.98 27.36 17.42
N GLY A 222 -19.19 27.25 16.86
CA GLY A 222 -19.88 28.39 16.23
C GLY A 222 -19.31 28.83 14.88
N LYS A 223 -18.37 28.09 14.29
CA LYS A 223 -17.80 28.37 12.96
C LYS A 223 -18.03 27.19 12.01
N ILE A 224 -17.99 27.46 10.70
CA ILE A 224 -17.99 26.41 9.68
C ILE A 224 -16.54 26.07 9.34
N SER A 225 -16.12 24.86 9.67
CA SER A 225 -14.75 24.40 9.45
C SER A 225 -14.59 23.67 8.11
N ILE A 226 -13.66 24.14 7.30
CA ILE A 226 -13.32 23.58 5.99
C ILE A 226 -11.92 22.98 6.07
N PHE A 227 -11.74 21.78 5.51
CA PHE A 227 -10.42 21.21 5.31
C PHE A 227 -10.17 20.87 3.84
N TYR A 228 -9.16 21.52 3.26
CA TYR A 228 -8.72 21.26 1.90
C TYR A 228 -7.55 20.28 1.85
N MET A 229 -7.75 19.15 1.17
CA MET A 229 -6.81 18.02 1.10
C MET A 229 -6.59 17.56 -0.36
N PRO A 230 -5.91 18.35 -1.21
CA PRO A 230 -5.70 17.99 -2.61
C PRO A 230 -4.70 16.85 -2.78
N THR A 231 -4.81 16.12 -3.89
CA THR A 231 -3.78 15.15 -4.30
C THR A 231 -2.58 15.85 -4.92
N TRP A 232 -1.38 15.32 -4.69
CA TRP A 232 -0.17 15.85 -5.32
C TRP A 232 -0.08 15.44 -6.80
N ARG A 233 0.23 16.39 -7.69
CA ARG A 233 0.31 16.19 -9.15
C ARG A 233 1.66 15.67 -9.65
N GLY A 234 2.73 15.75 -8.86
CA GLY A 234 4.05 15.26 -9.27
C GLY A 234 4.79 16.19 -10.24
N THR A 235 5.71 15.61 -11.02
CA THR A 235 6.35 16.24 -12.20
C THR A 235 5.65 15.84 -13.51
N ALA A 236 4.40 15.37 -13.44
CA ALA A 236 3.66 15.01 -14.64
C ALA A 236 3.47 16.28 -15.48
N ASN A 237 4.12 16.31 -16.64
CA ASN A 237 4.14 17.37 -17.64
C ASN A 237 2.92 18.30 -17.61
N GLY A 238 3.17 19.59 -17.36
CA GLY A 238 2.23 20.67 -17.62
C GLY A 238 1.83 21.40 -16.35
N ILE A 239 2.43 22.59 -16.18
CA ILE A 239 1.85 23.80 -15.58
C ILE A 239 0.58 23.52 -14.74
N ASP A 240 0.68 23.64 -13.41
CA ASP A 240 -0.53 23.85 -12.61
C ASP A 240 -1.15 25.16 -13.11
N ASP A 241 -2.12 25.09 -14.04
CA ASP A 241 -2.85 26.27 -14.51
C ASP A 241 -3.61 26.96 -13.35
N VAL A 242 -3.78 26.24 -12.24
CA VAL A 242 -4.40 26.69 -11.00
C VAL A 242 -3.39 26.69 -9.85
N ASP A 243 -3.07 27.88 -9.34
CA ASP A 243 -2.36 28.04 -8.08
C ASP A 243 -3.30 27.79 -6.89
N GLN A 244 -3.44 26.51 -6.52
CA GLN A 244 -4.30 26.06 -5.42
C GLN A 244 -4.01 26.79 -4.09
N VAL A 245 -2.75 27.15 -3.83
CA VAL A 245 -2.36 27.86 -2.61
C VAL A 245 -2.98 29.25 -2.59
N SER A 246 -2.84 29.99 -3.70
CA SER A 246 -3.43 31.32 -3.86
C SER A 246 -4.96 31.31 -3.85
N GLU A 247 -5.59 30.32 -4.46
CA GLU A 247 -7.05 30.20 -4.45
C GLU A 247 -7.62 29.89 -3.08
N MET A 248 -6.99 29.03 -2.29
CA MET A 248 -7.46 28.77 -0.93
C MET A 248 -7.28 29.99 -0.03
N GLU A 249 -6.19 30.74 -0.18
CA GLU A 249 -6.01 32.03 0.51
C GLU A 249 -7.10 33.04 0.13
N ARG A 250 -7.44 33.13 -1.17
CA ARG A 250 -8.54 33.96 -1.66
C ARG A 250 -9.88 33.51 -1.06
N LEU A 251 -10.13 32.20 -1.05
CA LEU A 251 -11.34 31.60 -0.50
C LEU A 251 -11.50 31.93 0.99
N ALA A 252 -10.45 31.68 1.78
CA ALA A 252 -10.45 31.95 3.22
C ALA A 252 -10.68 33.44 3.52
N LYS A 253 -10.08 34.33 2.72
CA LYS A 253 -10.31 35.78 2.82
C LYS A 253 -11.76 36.15 2.51
N GLU A 254 -12.34 35.61 1.43
CA GLU A 254 -13.71 35.92 0.99
C GLU A 254 -14.79 35.35 1.93
N LEU A 255 -14.54 34.20 2.54
CA LEU A 255 -15.46 33.57 3.49
C LEU A 255 -15.48 34.26 4.88
N GLY A 256 -14.41 34.99 5.23
CA GLY A 256 -14.33 35.75 6.47
C GLY A 256 -14.34 34.89 7.74
N GLU A 257 -14.66 35.51 8.88
CA GLU A 257 -14.45 34.90 10.21
C GLU A 257 -15.46 33.80 10.59
N THR A 258 -16.59 33.73 9.86
CA THR A 258 -17.62 32.68 9.99
C THR A 258 -17.06 31.31 9.60
N TYR A 259 -16.06 31.29 8.72
CA TYR A 259 -15.40 30.07 8.26
C TYR A 259 -13.99 29.96 8.82
N LYS A 260 -13.52 28.72 8.95
CA LYS A 260 -12.11 28.40 9.22
C LYS A 260 -11.61 27.44 8.16
N VAL A 261 -10.68 27.88 7.32
CA VAL A 261 -10.13 27.08 6.23
C VAL A 261 -8.78 26.52 6.65
N PHE A 262 -8.72 25.20 6.76
CA PHE A 262 -7.49 24.44 6.96
C PHE A 262 -7.00 23.85 5.65
N VAL A 263 -5.69 23.72 5.51
CA VAL A 263 -5.06 23.14 4.32
C VAL A 263 -4.02 22.08 4.70
N LYS A 264 -3.93 21.02 3.89
CA LYS A 264 -2.87 20.01 3.96
C LYS A 264 -2.28 19.77 2.57
N PHE A 265 -1.39 20.68 2.15
CA PHE A 265 -0.65 20.52 0.91
C PHE A 265 0.53 19.55 1.07
N HIS A 266 0.91 18.90 -0.02
CA HIS A 266 2.20 18.21 -0.08
C HIS A 266 3.35 19.23 0.07
N PRO A 267 4.46 18.92 0.78
CA PRO A 267 5.55 19.88 0.98
C PRO A 267 6.09 20.50 -0.31
N ALA A 268 6.11 19.74 -1.42
CA ALA A 268 6.54 20.22 -2.73
C ALA A 268 5.63 21.28 -3.37
N MET A 269 4.39 21.45 -2.88
CA MET A 269 3.44 22.46 -3.37
C MET A 269 3.55 23.78 -2.58
N GLN A 270 4.20 23.76 -1.43
CA GLN A 270 4.42 24.94 -0.62
C GLN A 270 5.79 25.53 -0.97
N LYS A 271 5.82 26.82 -1.34
CA LYS A 271 7.09 27.55 -1.41
C LYS A 271 7.70 27.58 0.00
N GLU A 272 9.01 27.40 0.08
CA GLU A 272 9.72 27.42 1.35
C GLU A 272 9.45 28.75 2.07
N GLY A 273 8.87 28.68 3.29
CA GLY A 273 8.49 29.87 4.06
C GLY A 273 7.13 30.49 3.74
N ALA A 274 6.29 29.87 2.90
CA ALA A 274 4.92 30.34 2.65
C ALA A 274 4.12 30.33 3.97
N LYS A 275 3.85 31.53 4.50
CA LYS A 275 2.90 31.72 5.60
C LYS A 275 1.54 32.04 5.01
N PHE A 276 0.58 31.15 5.22
CA PHE A 276 -0.82 31.42 4.95
C PHE A 276 -1.27 32.65 5.77
N LYS A 277 -1.88 33.63 5.11
CA LYS A 277 -2.38 34.85 5.77
C LYS A 277 -3.81 34.65 6.27
N TYR A 278 -4.61 33.88 5.53
CA TYR A 278 -6.03 33.64 5.84
C TYR A 278 -6.32 32.16 6.12
N CYS A 279 -5.66 31.23 5.43
CA CYS A 279 -5.73 29.81 5.72
C CYS A 279 -4.92 29.43 6.95
N LEU A 280 -5.20 28.24 7.47
CA LEU A 280 -4.46 27.61 8.56
C LEU A 280 -3.85 26.29 8.08
N ASN A 281 -2.57 26.06 8.38
CA ASN A 281 -2.02 24.72 8.21
C ASN A 281 -2.73 23.73 9.14
N MET A 282 -2.90 22.49 8.69
CA MET A 282 -3.23 21.39 9.60
C MET A 282 -2.20 21.37 10.75
N PRO A 283 -2.65 21.27 12.02
CA PRO A 283 -1.73 21.16 13.15
C PRO A 283 -0.86 19.90 13.07
N ASP A 284 0.44 20.02 13.37
CA ASP A 284 1.38 18.90 13.33
C ASP A 284 1.28 17.93 14.53
N ASN A 285 0.51 18.29 15.56
CA ASN A 285 0.41 17.57 16.83
C ASN A 285 -0.87 16.72 16.96
N ILE A 286 -1.47 16.33 15.83
CA ILE A 286 -2.69 15.53 15.79
C ILE A 286 -2.69 14.60 14.59
N GLU A 287 -3.30 13.43 14.76
CA GLU A 287 -3.50 12.49 13.66
C GLU A 287 -4.57 13.02 12.67
N VAL A 288 -4.36 12.80 11.38
CA VAL A 288 -5.14 13.45 10.33
C VAL A 288 -6.63 13.11 10.35
N TYR A 289 -7.01 11.87 10.65
CA TYR A 289 -8.41 11.46 10.77
C TYR A 289 -9.03 11.97 12.07
N GLU A 290 -8.26 12.11 13.16
CA GLU A 290 -8.75 12.79 14.37
C GLU A 290 -9.08 14.27 14.10
N PHE A 291 -8.21 14.97 13.37
CA PHE A 291 -8.45 16.36 13.00
C PHE A 291 -9.62 16.49 12.02
N LEU A 292 -9.64 15.63 10.99
CA LEU A 292 -10.69 15.59 9.97
C LEU A 292 -12.07 15.34 10.59
N ASN A 293 -12.18 14.52 11.64
CA ASN A 293 -13.44 14.31 12.38
C ASN A 293 -14.05 15.60 12.95
N GLY A 294 -13.25 16.64 13.19
CA GLY A 294 -13.72 17.95 13.67
C GLY A 294 -14.27 18.86 12.57
N MET A 295 -14.10 18.50 11.29
CA MET A 295 -14.40 19.37 10.15
C MET A 295 -15.87 19.25 9.70
N ASP A 296 -16.41 20.33 9.14
CA ASP A 296 -17.79 20.37 8.61
C ASP A 296 -17.84 20.23 7.08
N ILE A 297 -16.76 20.60 6.40
CA ILE A 297 -16.62 20.48 4.95
C ILE A 297 -15.24 19.93 4.61
N LEU A 298 -15.21 18.84 3.84
CA LEU A 298 -14.02 18.37 3.15
C LEU A 298 -14.03 18.86 1.71
N ILE A 299 -12.98 19.59 1.33
CA ILE A 299 -12.70 19.89 -0.09
C ILE A 299 -11.50 19.02 -0.50
N THR A 300 -11.67 18.22 -1.53
CA THR A 300 -10.63 17.33 -2.05
C THR A 300 -10.81 17.15 -3.55
N ASP A 301 -9.97 16.38 -4.24
CA ASP A 301 -10.05 16.18 -5.69
C ASP A 301 -10.28 14.70 -6.08
N TYR A 302 -9.19 13.95 -6.26
CA TYR A 302 -9.13 12.54 -6.64
C TYR A 302 -8.53 11.69 -5.52
N SER A 303 -8.54 12.21 -4.28
CA SER A 303 -8.07 11.50 -3.08
C SER A 303 -9.12 10.50 -2.63
N SER A 304 -8.71 9.30 -2.22
CA SER A 304 -9.62 8.32 -1.64
C SER A 304 -10.16 8.73 -0.26
N VAL A 305 -9.68 9.83 0.33
CA VAL A 305 -10.12 10.30 1.65
C VAL A 305 -11.61 10.65 1.69
N PHE A 306 -12.23 11.02 0.56
CA PHE A 306 -13.67 11.27 0.54
C PHE A 306 -14.51 10.01 0.78
N PHE A 307 -14.03 8.82 0.41
CA PHE A 307 -14.74 7.57 0.74
C PHE A 307 -14.83 7.42 2.24
N ASP A 308 -13.71 7.62 2.93
CA ASP A 308 -13.65 7.49 4.39
C ASP A 308 -14.47 8.59 5.08
N PHE A 309 -14.34 9.85 4.63
CA PHE A 309 -15.01 10.99 5.26
C PHE A 309 -16.52 10.96 5.08
N ALA A 310 -17.05 10.24 4.08
CA ALA A 310 -18.49 10.07 3.92
C ALA A 310 -19.15 9.46 5.17
N ASN A 311 -18.41 8.69 5.98
CA ASN A 311 -18.89 8.17 7.28
C ASN A 311 -19.27 9.27 8.28
N SER A 312 -18.74 10.49 8.14
CA SER A 312 -19.04 11.61 9.04
C SER A 312 -20.39 12.29 8.76
N ASP A 313 -21.03 11.96 7.63
CA ASP A 313 -22.21 12.65 7.08
C ASP A 313 -22.03 14.17 6.94
N GLN A 314 -20.77 14.63 6.88
CA GLN A 314 -20.40 16.01 6.64
C GLN A 314 -20.18 16.26 5.15
N LYS A 315 -20.23 17.53 4.76
CA LYS A 315 -20.23 17.93 3.36
C LYS A 315 -18.91 17.61 2.67
N ILE A 316 -18.99 17.03 1.49
CA ILE A 316 -17.85 16.75 0.60
C ILE A 316 -18.02 17.55 -0.68
N ILE A 317 -16.97 18.25 -1.11
CA ILE A 317 -16.90 18.92 -2.40
C ILE A 317 -15.64 18.44 -3.14
N LEU A 318 -15.82 18.03 -4.39
CA LEU A 318 -14.72 17.60 -5.25
C LEU A 318 -14.27 18.76 -6.13
N TYR A 319 -13.09 19.32 -5.88
CA TYR A 319 -12.53 20.38 -6.70
C TYR A 319 -11.58 19.80 -7.76
N GLN A 320 -12.13 19.55 -8.96
CA GLN A 320 -11.51 18.79 -10.05
C GLN A 320 -11.22 19.67 -11.27
N TYR A 321 -10.55 20.79 -11.06
CA TYR A 321 -10.22 21.79 -12.08
C TYR A 321 -9.41 21.23 -13.27
N ASP A 322 -8.71 20.10 -13.10
CA ASP A 322 -7.85 19.45 -14.09
C ASP A 322 -8.29 18.03 -14.49
N GLN A 323 -9.59 17.72 -14.39
CA GLN A 323 -10.13 16.36 -14.55
C GLN A 323 -9.68 15.65 -15.82
N GLU A 324 -9.75 16.33 -16.96
CA GLU A 324 -9.40 15.71 -18.25
C GLU A 324 -7.93 15.27 -18.28
N GLN A 325 -7.01 16.14 -17.84
CA GLN A 325 -5.57 15.83 -17.78
C GLN A 325 -5.29 14.75 -16.73
N TYR A 326 -5.98 14.80 -15.59
CA TYR A 326 -5.80 13.84 -14.51
C TYR A 326 -6.24 12.42 -14.92
N TYR A 327 -7.38 12.30 -15.59
CA TYR A 327 -7.92 11.01 -16.02
C TYR A 327 -7.04 10.37 -17.10
N LYS A 328 -6.50 11.17 -18.03
CA LYS A 328 -5.57 10.71 -19.08
C LYS A 328 -4.23 10.22 -18.54
N SER A 329 -3.76 10.73 -17.41
CA SER A 329 -2.42 10.42 -16.90
C SER A 329 -2.39 9.23 -15.94
N ARG A 330 -3.42 9.09 -15.10
CA ARG A 330 -3.46 8.11 -14.00
C ARG A 330 -4.38 6.92 -14.25
N GLY A 331 -5.43 7.10 -15.06
CA GLY A 331 -6.54 6.15 -15.19
C GLY A 331 -7.43 6.11 -13.93
N MET A 332 -8.75 6.06 -14.13
CA MET A 332 -9.75 5.93 -13.06
C MET A 332 -10.65 4.73 -13.32
N TYR A 333 -11.18 4.13 -12.26
CA TYR A 333 -12.31 3.22 -12.37
C TYR A 333 -13.56 4.07 -12.72
N SER A 334 -13.92 4.11 -13.99
CA SER A 334 -14.96 5.01 -14.52
C SER A 334 -16.33 4.71 -13.93
N GLU A 335 -16.60 3.44 -13.63
CA GLU A 335 -17.78 2.97 -12.93
C GLU A 335 -17.92 3.58 -11.53
N VAL A 336 -16.81 3.99 -10.90
CA VAL A 336 -16.81 4.70 -9.61
C VAL A 336 -16.89 6.20 -9.82
N ALA A 337 -16.02 6.73 -10.68
CA ALA A 337 -15.90 8.16 -10.92
C ALA A 337 -17.20 8.81 -11.41
N ASN A 338 -18.00 8.08 -12.21
CA ASN A 338 -19.25 8.56 -12.78
C ASN A 338 -20.44 8.48 -11.80
N GLN A 339 -20.27 7.90 -10.61
CA GLN A 339 -21.34 7.64 -9.64
C GLN A 339 -21.12 8.39 -8.32
N LEU A 340 -20.19 9.34 -8.27
CA LEU A 340 -19.91 10.10 -7.06
C LEU A 340 -21.07 11.07 -6.77
N PRO A 341 -21.71 11.00 -5.58
CA PRO A 341 -22.87 11.83 -5.24
C PRO A 341 -22.47 13.23 -4.73
N PHE A 342 -21.22 13.63 -4.94
CA PHE A 342 -20.66 14.85 -4.38
C PHE A 342 -20.65 15.97 -5.43
N PRO A 343 -20.95 17.22 -5.06
CA PRO A 343 -20.75 18.35 -5.95
C PRO A 343 -19.32 18.39 -6.49
N ILE A 344 -19.18 18.48 -7.81
CA ILE A 344 -17.90 18.58 -8.51
C ILE A 344 -17.75 20.02 -9.01
N ALA A 345 -16.84 20.77 -8.41
CA ALA A 345 -16.42 22.08 -8.91
C ALA A 345 -15.29 21.91 -9.92
N PHE A 346 -15.43 22.51 -11.10
CA PHE A 346 -14.36 22.65 -12.09
C PHE A 346 -13.73 24.04 -12.03
N THR A 347 -14.43 25.02 -11.44
CA THR A 347 -13.96 26.39 -11.30
C THR A 347 -14.01 26.89 -9.85
N TYR A 348 -13.26 27.94 -9.56
CA TYR A 348 -13.26 28.60 -8.25
C TYR A 348 -14.65 29.16 -7.86
N GLU A 349 -15.41 29.70 -8.82
CA GLU A 349 -16.74 30.27 -8.52
C GLU A 349 -17.77 29.17 -8.24
N GLU A 350 -17.72 28.02 -8.94
CA GLU A 350 -18.52 26.85 -8.61
C GLU A 350 -18.18 26.32 -7.20
N LEU A 351 -16.89 26.26 -6.86
CA LEU A 351 -16.46 25.84 -5.52
C LEU A 351 -17.09 26.72 -4.44
N LYS A 352 -17.04 28.05 -4.60
CA LYS A 352 -17.67 28.99 -3.67
C LYS A 352 -19.17 28.82 -3.58
N GLN A 353 -19.83 28.64 -4.72
CA GLN A 353 -21.27 28.40 -4.77
C GLN A 353 -21.60 27.15 -3.96
N TYR A 354 -20.93 26.02 -4.24
CA TYR A 354 -21.17 24.77 -3.54
C TYR A 354 -20.87 24.86 -2.06
N ILE A 355 -19.87 25.63 -1.60
CA ILE A 355 -19.64 25.84 -0.16
C ILE A 355 -20.88 26.42 0.52
N LYS A 356 -21.55 27.40 -0.11
CA LYS A 356 -22.70 28.12 0.44
C LYS A 356 -24.04 27.40 0.30
N THR A 357 -24.15 26.41 -0.60
CA THR A 357 -25.42 25.68 -0.80
C THR A 357 -25.73 24.78 0.41
N GLU A 358 -26.93 24.88 0.97
CA GLU A 358 -27.44 23.90 1.93
C GLU A 358 -28.07 22.73 1.17
N GLU A 359 -27.36 21.61 1.09
CA GLU A 359 -27.85 20.36 0.50
C GLU A 359 -27.85 19.25 1.55
N SER A 360 -28.78 18.30 1.41
CA SER A 360 -28.77 17.09 2.22
C SER A 360 -27.45 16.32 1.97
N THR A 361 -26.65 16.18 3.02
CA THR A 361 -25.35 15.47 2.97
C THR A 361 -25.48 13.98 3.26
N ILE A 362 -26.70 13.43 3.21
CA ILE A 362 -26.94 12.02 3.54
C ILE A 362 -26.53 11.15 2.35
N TYR A 363 -25.34 10.57 2.42
CA TYR A 363 -24.76 9.73 1.38
C TYR A 363 -25.19 8.25 1.45
N THR A 364 -26.48 7.96 1.69
CA THR A 364 -26.96 6.60 2.02
C THR A 364 -26.50 5.52 1.03
N GLU A 365 -26.77 5.69 -0.27
CA GLU A 365 -26.43 4.67 -1.27
C GLU A 365 -24.91 4.54 -1.46
N PHE A 366 -24.19 5.67 -1.41
CA PHE A 366 -22.74 5.67 -1.45
C PHE A 366 -22.12 4.94 -0.25
N LYS A 367 -22.63 5.17 0.97
CA LYS A 367 -22.16 4.46 2.18
C LYS A 367 -22.50 2.97 2.13
N LYS A 368 -23.69 2.58 1.66
CA LYS A 368 -24.03 1.16 1.44
C LYS A 368 -23.05 0.46 0.50
N GLN A 369 -22.54 1.17 -0.50
CA GLN A 369 -21.62 0.60 -1.48
C GLN A 369 -20.15 0.63 -1.00
N PHE A 370 -19.70 1.76 -0.43
CA PHE A 370 -18.28 2.02 -0.19
C PHE A 370 -17.87 2.00 1.29
N CYS A 371 -18.80 2.20 2.21
CA CYS A 371 -18.56 2.17 3.66
C CYS A 371 -19.41 1.11 4.41
N PRO A 372 -19.76 -0.06 3.82
CA PRO A 372 -20.75 -0.97 4.41
C PRO A 372 -20.33 -1.59 5.75
N PHE A 373 -19.04 -1.58 6.06
CA PHE A 373 -18.47 -2.26 7.23
C PHE A 373 -17.83 -1.30 8.24
N ASP A 374 -17.80 0.00 7.95
CA ASP A 374 -17.21 1.00 8.85
C ASP A 374 -18.10 1.19 10.07
N SER A 375 -17.48 1.16 11.25
CA SER A 375 -18.15 1.38 12.53
C SER A 375 -17.17 1.82 13.61
N LEU A 376 -17.69 2.20 14.78
CA LEU A 376 -16.86 2.46 15.96
C LEU A 376 -16.01 1.23 16.37
N LYS A 377 -16.44 0.01 16.02
CA LYS A 377 -15.76 -1.25 16.38
C LYS A 377 -14.70 -1.71 15.39
N SER A 378 -14.56 -1.05 14.23
CA SER A 378 -13.66 -1.50 13.16
C SER A 378 -12.20 -1.67 13.61
N THR A 379 -11.72 -0.85 14.56
CA THR A 379 -10.39 -1.00 15.15
C THR A 379 -10.27 -2.26 16.01
N GLU A 380 -11.27 -2.51 16.86
CA GLU A 380 -11.29 -3.68 17.73
C GLU A 380 -11.34 -4.98 16.91
N GLU A 381 -12.20 -5.02 15.89
CA GLU A 381 -12.34 -6.17 14.98
C GLU A 381 -11.02 -6.48 14.26
N ALA A 382 -10.28 -5.46 13.82
CA ALA A 382 -8.97 -5.64 13.20
C ALA A 382 -7.92 -6.19 14.17
N ILE A 383 -7.97 -5.79 15.44
CA ILE A 383 -7.09 -6.33 16.50
C ILE A 383 -7.46 -7.78 16.81
N GLN A 384 -8.75 -8.09 16.91
CA GLN A 384 -9.21 -9.47 17.11
C GLN A 384 -8.76 -10.37 15.96
N LEU A 385 -8.86 -9.89 14.72
CA LEU A 385 -8.36 -10.58 13.54
C LEU A 385 -6.85 -10.85 13.64
N LEU A 386 -6.06 -9.83 14.01
CA LEU A 386 -4.61 -9.96 14.17
C LEU A 386 -4.23 -10.95 15.28
N MET A 387 -4.93 -10.93 16.40
CA MET A 387 -4.55 -11.67 17.62
C MET A 387 -5.11 -13.09 17.67
N ASN A 388 -6.25 -13.36 17.04
CA ASN A 388 -6.92 -14.65 17.03
C ASN A 388 -6.69 -15.42 15.73
N PHE A 389 -5.49 -15.30 15.14
CA PHE A 389 -5.14 -16.05 13.93
C PHE A 389 -5.24 -17.56 14.23
N PRO A 390 -6.19 -18.29 13.60
CA PRO A 390 -6.20 -19.73 13.75
C PRO A 390 -4.98 -20.27 13.01
N GLU A 391 -4.22 -21.18 13.63
CA GLU A 391 -3.24 -21.99 12.90
C GLU A 391 -4.00 -22.86 11.90
N GLN A 392 -4.31 -22.32 10.72
CA GLN A 392 -4.89 -23.07 9.63
C GLN A 392 -4.02 -22.90 8.41
N ALA A 393 -3.30 -23.98 8.09
CA ALA A 393 -2.89 -24.24 6.72
C ALA A 393 -4.17 -24.51 5.92
N ILE A 394 -4.64 -23.52 5.16
CA ILE A 394 -5.63 -23.81 4.14
C ILE A 394 -4.89 -24.62 3.09
N GLY A 395 -5.09 -25.94 3.08
CA GLY A 395 -4.58 -26.81 2.04
C GLY A 395 -5.17 -26.38 0.70
N ARG A 396 -4.44 -25.58 -0.06
CA ARG A 396 -4.78 -25.22 -1.43
C ARG A 396 -3.96 -26.11 -2.35
N MET A 397 -4.56 -26.53 -3.46
CA MET A 397 -3.82 -27.27 -4.48
C MET A 397 -2.63 -26.42 -4.94
N PRO A 398 -1.43 -27.02 -5.12
CA PRO A 398 -0.29 -26.33 -5.69
C PRO A 398 -0.67 -25.67 -7.01
N VAL A 399 -0.17 -24.46 -7.22
CA VAL A 399 -0.39 -23.70 -8.45
C VAL A 399 0.81 -23.89 -9.36
N ASP A 400 0.54 -24.33 -10.58
CA ASP A 400 1.57 -24.49 -11.60
C ASP A 400 1.78 -23.15 -12.34
N LEU A 401 3.03 -22.82 -12.66
CA LEU A 401 3.40 -21.52 -13.24
C LEU A 401 3.87 -21.67 -14.69
N TYR A 402 3.26 -20.93 -15.61
CA TYR A 402 3.75 -20.77 -16.98
C TYR A 402 4.44 -19.42 -17.12
N ILE A 403 5.76 -19.44 -17.26
CA ILE A 403 6.60 -18.26 -17.22
C ILE A 403 6.92 -17.78 -18.64
N ILE A 404 6.45 -16.58 -18.96
CA ILE A 404 6.68 -15.90 -20.23
C ILE A 404 7.77 -14.83 -20.02
N ASP A 405 8.95 -15.09 -20.57
CA ASP A 405 10.13 -14.24 -20.47
C ASP A 405 10.81 -13.97 -21.83
N PHE A 406 10.11 -14.25 -22.93
CA PHE A 406 10.54 -14.07 -24.32
C PHE A 406 9.60 -13.11 -25.07
N LEU A 407 9.95 -12.79 -26.33
CA LEU A 407 9.13 -11.95 -27.21
C LEU A 407 7.83 -12.68 -27.58
N THR A 408 6.68 -12.05 -27.32
CA THR A 408 5.35 -12.63 -27.53
C THR A 408 4.40 -11.61 -28.16
N THR A 409 3.41 -12.06 -28.93
CA THR A 409 2.32 -11.25 -29.52
C THR A 409 0.98 -11.52 -28.81
N ASP A 410 -0.03 -10.68 -29.02
CA ASP A 410 -1.38 -10.92 -28.49
C ASP A 410 -1.95 -12.27 -28.96
N GLU A 411 -1.81 -12.62 -30.25
CA GLU A 411 -2.27 -13.91 -30.78
C GLU A 411 -1.64 -15.10 -30.04
N MET A 412 -0.33 -15.04 -29.77
CA MET A 412 0.36 -16.09 -29.03
C MET A 412 -0.14 -16.17 -27.58
N LEU A 413 -0.30 -15.03 -26.90
CA LEU A 413 -0.83 -14.99 -25.54
C LEU A 413 -2.24 -15.54 -25.45
N LEU A 414 -3.11 -15.17 -26.38
CA LEU A 414 -4.50 -15.66 -26.44
C LEU A 414 -4.55 -17.18 -26.65
N LYS A 415 -3.77 -17.71 -27.60
CA LYS A 415 -3.66 -19.16 -27.82
C LYS A 415 -3.16 -19.90 -26.58
N MET A 416 -2.15 -19.35 -25.91
CA MET A 416 -1.66 -19.92 -24.65
C MET A 416 -2.75 -19.89 -23.57
N ALA A 417 -3.42 -18.75 -23.42
CA ALA A 417 -4.45 -18.52 -22.41
C ALA A 417 -5.65 -19.45 -22.57
N GLU A 418 -6.11 -19.65 -23.79
CA GLU A 418 -7.18 -20.59 -24.12
C GLU A 418 -6.79 -22.03 -23.78
N LYS A 419 -5.59 -22.47 -24.17
CA LYS A 419 -5.10 -23.84 -23.95
C LYS A 419 -4.98 -24.23 -22.48
N ILE A 420 -4.83 -23.26 -21.56
CA ILE A 420 -4.70 -23.54 -20.11
C ILE A 420 -5.88 -23.06 -19.27
N LYS A 421 -6.97 -22.61 -19.88
CA LYS A 421 -8.14 -22.01 -19.20
C LYS A 421 -8.80 -22.92 -18.14
N ASN A 422 -8.68 -24.24 -18.29
CA ASN A 422 -9.36 -25.25 -17.45
C ASN A 422 -8.43 -25.91 -16.40
N LYS A 423 -7.34 -25.25 -16.09
CA LYS A 423 -6.18 -25.84 -15.43
C LYS A 423 -5.83 -24.95 -14.22
N ASN A 424 -5.47 -25.51 -13.05
CA ASN A 424 -5.00 -24.77 -11.85
C ASN A 424 -3.60 -24.11 -12.03
N PHE A 425 -3.44 -23.28 -13.07
CA PHE A 425 -2.17 -22.72 -13.48
C PHE A 425 -2.24 -21.18 -13.51
N ARG A 426 -1.08 -20.52 -13.57
CA ARG A 426 -0.97 -19.06 -13.70
C ARG A 426 0.01 -18.69 -14.80
N PHE A 427 -0.39 -17.74 -15.66
CA PHE A 427 0.57 -17.02 -16.49
C PHE A 427 1.32 -16.02 -15.64
N VAL A 428 2.63 -16.23 -15.58
CA VAL A 428 3.57 -15.35 -14.93
C VAL A 428 4.37 -14.66 -16.01
N PHE A 429 4.16 -13.36 -16.15
CA PHE A 429 4.97 -12.57 -17.07
C PHE A 429 6.20 -12.04 -16.34
N ILE A 430 7.40 -12.22 -16.92
CA ILE A 430 8.64 -11.59 -16.46
C ILE A 430 8.98 -10.47 -17.44
N PRO A 431 8.60 -9.22 -17.14
CA PRO A 431 8.90 -8.09 -17.99
C PRO A 431 10.38 -7.72 -17.84
N LYS A 432 11.09 -7.69 -18.97
CA LYS A 432 12.35 -6.95 -19.08
C LYS A 432 12.03 -5.55 -19.59
N ARG A 433 12.58 -4.49 -18.97
CA ARG A 433 12.47 -3.10 -19.47
C ARG A 433 12.97 -2.94 -20.92
N SER A 434 13.78 -3.87 -21.42
CA SER A 434 14.22 -3.91 -22.82
C SER A 434 13.20 -4.53 -23.79
N ASN A 435 12.09 -5.10 -23.30
CA ASN A 435 11.04 -5.70 -24.13
C ASN A 435 10.15 -4.58 -24.71
N LYS A 436 10.64 -3.91 -25.75
CA LYS A 436 9.96 -2.79 -26.45
C LYS A 436 8.58 -3.11 -27.03
N ARG A 437 8.15 -4.39 -27.06
CA ARG A 437 6.82 -4.80 -27.54
C ARG A 437 5.79 -4.97 -26.43
N PHE A 438 6.18 -4.82 -25.16
CA PHE A 438 5.22 -4.86 -24.05
C PHE A 438 4.17 -3.75 -24.18
N SER A 439 4.55 -2.56 -24.66
CA SER A 439 3.63 -1.47 -24.98
C SER A 439 2.58 -1.83 -26.03
N ASN A 440 2.79 -2.92 -26.78
CA ASN A 440 1.92 -3.34 -27.87
C ASN A 440 1.04 -4.55 -27.49
N ILE A 441 1.16 -5.08 -26.26
CA ILE A 441 0.30 -6.14 -25.76
C ILE A 441 -1.01 -5.50 -25.29
N THR A 442 -2.12 -5.84 -25.95
CA THR A 442 -3.45 -5.31 -25.60
C THR A 442 -4.27 -6.29 -24.76
N CYS A 443 -3.92 -7.58 -24.76
CA CYS A 443 -4.62 -8.63 -24.01
C CYS A 443 -4.06 -8.87 -22.59
N PHE A 444 -3.63 -7.81 -21.92
CA PHE A 444 -2.98 -7.90 -20.61
C PHE A 444 -3.88 -8.47 -19.51
N ASP A 445 -5.20 -8.35 -19.69
CA ASP A 445 -6.23 -8.94 -18.84
C ASP A 445 -6.15 -10.47 -18.75
N LYS A 446 -5.51 -11.12 -19.74
CA LYS A 446 -5.28 -12.58 -19.76
C LYS A 446 -4.09 -13.02 -18.91
N ILE A 447 -3.23 -12.09 -18.48
CA ILE A 447 -2.09 -12.39 -17.61
C ILE A 447 -2.56 -12.42 -16.15
N ASN A 448 -2.19 -13.49 -15.45
CA ASN A 448 -2.67 -13.76 -14.09
C ASN A 448 -1.66 -13.43 -12.99
N TYR A 449 -0.43 -13.04 -13.33
CA TYR A 449 0.58 -12.59 -12.37
C TYR A 449 1.75 -11.87 -13.05
N LEU A 450 2.31 -10.85 -12.38
CA LEU A 450 3.41 -10.04 -12.92
C LEU A 450 4.61 -10.08 -11.98
N ILE A 451 5.74 -10.59 -12.44
CA ILE A 451 6.98 -10.56 -11.68
C ILE A 451 7.97 -9.68 -12.41
N LEU A 452 8.14 -8.42 -11.99
CA LEU A 452 9.35 -7.70 -12.37
C LEU A 452 10.55 -8.52 -11.95
N TYR A 453 11.51 -8.65 -12.89
CA TYR A 453 12.77 -9.33 -12.68
C TYR A 453 13.31 -8.96 -11.29
N PRO A 454 13.21 -9.87 -10.31
CA PRO A 454 13.73 -9.56 -9.00
C PRO A 454 15.23 -9.51 -9.23
N ASN A 455 15.84 -8.33 -9.06
CA ASN A 455 17.30 -8.27 -9.00
C ASN A 455 17.69 -9.34 -7.98
N SER A 456 18.27 -10.44 -8.47
CA SER A 456 18.53 -11.61 -7.64
C SER A 456 19.69 -11.22 -6.74
N LYS A 457 19.34 -10.75 -5.55
CA LYS A 457 20.32 -10.38 -4.53
C LYS A 457 20.76 -11.67 -3.86
N LEU A 458 21.50 -12.52 -4.58
CA LEU A 458 22.27 -13.65 -4.05
C LEU A 458 23.70 -13.19 -3.68
N THR A 459 24.27 -13.66 -2.56
CA THR A 459 25.65 -13.29 -2.18
C THR A 459 26.57 -13.91 -3.21
N ILE A 460 27.81 -13.44 -3.32
CA ILE A 460 28.82 -14.15 -4.09
C ILE A 460 28.91 -15.63 -3.66
N LYS A 461 28.88 -15.89 -2.35
CA LYS A 461 28.85 -17.26 -1.80
C LYS A 461 27.61 -18.04 -2.23
N GLU A 462 26.42 -17.46 -2.14
CA GLU A 462 25.17 -18.11 -2.57
C GLU A 462 25.12 -18.29 -4.08
N ARG A 463 25.66 -17.37 -4.88
CA ARG A 463 25.79 -17.50 -6.35
C ARG A 463 26.75 -18.63 -6.71
N ILE A 464 27.88 -18.74 -6.01
CA ILE A 464 28.83 -19.84 -6.18
C ILE A 464 28.16 -21.15 -5.78
N ILE A 465 27.61 -21.25 -4.56
CA ILE A 465 26.88 -22.43 -4.11
C ILE A 465 25.83 -22.80 -5.14
N TYR A 466 25.04 -21.84 -5.61
CA TYR A 466 24.01 -22.04 -6.62
C TYR A 466 24.56 -22.58 -7.94
N LEU A 467 25.56 -21.91 -8.54
CA LEU A 467 26.19 -22.31 -9.80
C LEU A 467 26.76 -23.74 -9.75
N PHE A 468 27.38 -24.12 -8.64
CA PHE A 468 27.95 -25.46 -8.47
C PHE A 468 26.92 -26.50 -8.00
N SER A 469 25.88 -26.09 -7.27
CA SER A 469 24.79 -26.98 -6.81
C SER A 469 23.79 -27.36 -7.90
N ALA A 470 23.74 -26.62 -9.01
CA ALA A 470 22.98 -27.06 -10.19
C ALA A 470 23.50 -28.39 -10.76
N LEU A 471 24.75 -28.77 -10.42
CA LEU A 471 25.35 -30.06 -10.75
C LEU A 471 25.18 -31.09 -9.61
N VAL A 472 24.91 -30.64 -8.39
CA VAL A 472 24.86 -31.49 -7.18
C VAL A 472 23.76 -30.94 -6.26
N ASN A 473 22.58 -31.57 -6.28
CA ASN A 473 21.40 -31.17 -5.52
C ASN A 473 21.63 -31.27 -4.00
N THR A 474 22.22 -30.24 -3.39
CA THR A 474 22.62 -30.23 -1.97
C THR A 474 21.53 -29.64 -1.06
N LYS A 475 21.50 -30.05 0.22
CA LYS A 475 20.59 -29.47 1.24
C LYS A 475 20.65 -27.93 1.32
N LYS A 476 21.84 -27.34 1.15
CA LYS A 476 22.04 -25.88 1.15
C LYS A 476 21.36 -25.21 -0.05
N HIS A 477 21.41 -25.83 -1.23
CA HIS A 477 20.71 -25.33 -2.42
C HIS A 477 19.20 -25.27 -2.19
N LEU A 478 18.61 -26.38 -1.74
CA LEU A 478 17.18 -26.48 -1.46
C LEU A 478 16.71 -25.44 -0.43
N TYR A 479 17.50 -25.18 0.60
CA TYR A 479 17.21 -24.14 1.59
C TYR A 479 17.10 -22.74 0.95
N TYR A 480 18.08 -22.35 0.13
CA TYR A 480 18.08 -21.03 -0.51
C TYR A 480 16.93 -20.88 -1.51
N MET A 481 16.59 -21.94 -2.24
CA MET A 481 15.42 -21.91 -3.12
C MET A 481 14.13 -21.71 -2.34
N LYS A 482 13.86 -22.54 -1.33
CA LYS A 482 12.65 -22.42 -0.50
C LYS A 482 12.53 -21.04 0.15
N ARG A 483 13.65 -20.48 0.62
CA ARG A 483 13.70 -19.11 1.16
C ARG A 483 13.28 -18.07 0.12
N GLU A 484 13.83 -18.16 -1.08
CA GLU A 484 13.51 -17.23 -2.16
C GLU A 484 12.10 -17.41 -2.72
N GLN A 485 11.58 -18.63 -2.73
CA GLN A 485 10.17 -18.92 -3.03
C GLN A 485 9.26 -18.24 -2.01
N LYS A 486 9.50 -18.46 -0.71
CA LYS A 486 8.77 -17.75 0.35
C LYS A 486 8.85 -16.24 0.21
N ARG A 487 10.01 -15.72 -0.18
CA ARG A 487 10.18 -14.28 -0.40
C ARG A 487 9.30 -13.77 -1.54
N LEU A 488 9.23 -14.46 -2.67
CA LEU A 488 8.53 -13.97 -3.87
C LEU A 488 7.03 -14.29 -3.86
N TRP A 489 6.65 -15.40 -3.23
CA TRP A 489 5.33 -16.02 -3.34
C TRP A 489 4.63 -16.21 -2.00
N GLY A 490 5.25 -15.82 -0.89
CA GLY A 490 4.68 -16.01 0.44
C GLY A 490 4.46 -17.48 0.77
N ALA A 491 3.24 -17.81 1.21
CA ALA A 491 2.85 -19.19 1.51
C ALA A 491 2.26 -19.94 0.30
N THR A 492 2.27 -19.34 -0.90
CA THR A 492 1.74 -20.01 -2.10
C THR A 492 2.53 -21.27 -2.43
N ASP A 493 1.83 -22.40 -2.36
CA ASP A 493 2.33 -23.69 -2.85
C ASP A 493 2.46 -23.65 -4.37
N ILE A 494 3.70 -23.77 -4.84
CA ILE A 494 4.03 -23.83 -6.26
C ILE A 494 4.27 -25.29 -6.64
N GLY A 495 3.53 -25.78 -7.64
CA GLY A 495 3.74 -27.11 -8.22
C GLY A 495 4.86 -27.08 -9.26
N HIS A 496 4.51 -27.27 -10.52
CA HIS A 496 5.42 -27.27 -11.66
C HIS A 496 5.65 -25.86 -12.22
N ILE A 497 6.81 -25.65 -12.83
CA ILE A 497 7.20 -24.35 -13.39
C ILE A 497 7.67 -24.54 -14.82
N TYR A 498 6.87 -24.10 -15.78
CA TYR A 498 7.13 -24.24 -17.21
C TYR A 498 7.78 -22.96 -17.76
N SER A 499 9.00 -23.07 -18.32
CA SER A 499 9.72 -21.91 -18.89
C SER A 499 10.56 -22.26 -20.13
N LYS A 500 10.51 -21.41 -21.16
CA LYS A 500 11.25 -21.59 -22.43
C LYS A 500 12.69 -21.05 -22.35
N THR A 501 12.98 -20.06 -21.50
CA THR A 501 14.32 -19.44 -21.41
C THR A 501 14.92 -19.46 -19.99
N THR A 502 16.16 -18.97 -19.84
CA THR A 502 16.97 -19.06 -18.61
C THR A 502 16.71 -17.96 -17.57
N HIS A 503 15.78 -17.04 -17.80
CA HIS A 503 15.65 -15.80 -17.01
C HIS A 503 14.64 -15.87 -15.86
N VAL A 504 14.23 -17.08 -15.50
CA VAL A 504 13.44 -17.39 -14.31
C VAL A 504 14.18 -16.93 -13.03
N PRO A 505 13.51 -16.34 -12.02
CA PRO A 505 14.15 -16.06 -10.74
C PRO A 505 14.85 -17.30 -10.19
N ILE A 506 16.00 -17.11 -9.54
CA ILE A 506 16.82 -18.22 -9.02
C ILE A 506 15.99 -19.16 -8.12
N ALA A 507 15.03 -18.59 -7.38
CA ALA A 507 14.06 -19.27 -6.53
C ALA A 507 13.35 -20.47 -7.18
N VAL A 508 13.21 -20.47 -8.51
CA VAL A 508 12.30 -21.36 -9.25
C VAL A 508 12.98 -22.07 -10.42
N LYS A 509 14.30 -21.91 -10.60
CA LYS A 509 15.03 -22.46 -11.75
C LYS A 509 15.20 -23.99 -11.70
N ALA A 510 15.28 -24.60 -10.52
CA ALA A 510 15.51 -26.05 -10.39
C ALA A 510 14.22 -26.89 -10.49
N GLN A 511 13.04 -26.26 -10.42
CA GLN A 511 11.74 -26.87 -10.69
C GLN A 511 11.27 -26.59 -12.12
N ARG A 512 12.20 -26.15 -12.99
CA ARG A 512 11.91 -25.80 -14.36
C ARG A 512 11.66 -27.07 -15.17
N GLU A 513 10.49 -27.12 -15.76
CA GLU A 513 10.12 -28.06 -16.79
C GLU A 513 10.11 -27.35 -18.15
N GLU A 514 10.36 -28.12 -19.21
CA GLU A 514 10.12 -27.64 -20.55
C GLU A 514 8.63 -27.36 -20.72
N TRP A 515 8.30 -26.29 -21.45
CA TRP A 515 6.91 -26.10 -21.83
C TRP A 515 6.48 -27.36 -22.59
N PRO A 516 5.33 -27.94 -22.24
CA PRO A 516 4.92 -29.14 -22.93
C PRO A 516 4.70 -28.87 -24.42
N ASN A 517 4.90 -29.88 -25.28
CA ASN A 517 4.88 -29.75 -26.75
C ASN A 517 3.55 -29.23 -27.37
N TYR A 518 2.54 -28.92 -26.55
CA TYR A 518 1.21 -28.49 -26.99
C TYR A 518 1.02 -26.97 -27.10
N LEU A 519 2.07 -26.14 -27.05
CA LEU A 519 1.95 -24.70 -27.38
C LEU A 519 2.36 -24.43 -28.80
#